data_AF-A0A6P6PIU6-F1
#
_entry.id   AF-A0A6P6PIU6-F1
#
_cell.length_a   1.000
_cell.length_b   1.000
_cell.length_c   1.000
_cell.angle_alpha   90.00
_cell.angle_beta   90.00
_cell.angle_gamma   90.00
#
_symmetry.space_group_name_H-M   'P 1'
#
loop_
_entity.id
_entity.type
_entity.pdbx_description
1 polymer ?
#
loop_
_entity_poly.entity_id
_entity_poly.type
_entity_poly.pdbx_seq_one_letter_code
_entity_poly.pdbx_strand_id
1 'polypeptide(L)'
;MLRPLNTLFDQRYFLKLPYEICKERSSRVYVPYPDPPGYFDGYAWHLKNRKVIEETVNDIVFLDGTQKIETLLSTVLADVQEMLMVTQR
;
A
#
# COMPACT_ATOMS: atom_id res chain seq x y z
N MET A 1 -12.12 7.00 11.54
CA MET A 1 -12.38 5.71 12.23
C MET A 1 -11.82 4.57 11.38
N LEU A 2 -10.60 4.10 11.64
CA LEU A 2 -10.07 2.82 11.10
C LEU A 2 -10.07 1.70 12.16
N ARG A 3 -10.54 2.03 13.37
CA ARG A 3 -10.42 1.21 14.58
C ARG A 3 -10.99 -0.21 14.48
N PRO A 4 -12.08 -0.53 13.75
CA PRO A 4 -12.57 -1.91 13.72
C PRO A 4 -11.70 -2.87 12.89
N LEU A 5 -10.90 -2.37 11.94
CA LEU A 5 -10.04 -3.23 11.10
C LEU A 5 -8.62 -3.34 11.64
N ASN A 6 -8.13 -2.31 12.34
CA ASN A 6 -6.75 -2.30 12.85
C ASN A 6 -6.45 -3.48 13.78
N THR A 7 -7.45 -4.05 14.46
CA THR A 7 -7.27 -5.20 15.37
C THR A 7 -7.34 -6.55 14.67
N LEU A 8 -7.64 -6.61 13.38
CA LEU A 8 -7.84 -7.86 12.64
C LEU A 8 -6.59 -8.33 11.89
N PHE A 9 -5.60 -7.46 11.70
CA PHE A 9 -4.42 -7.78 10.90
C PHE A 9 -3.26 -8.17 11.81
N ASP A 10 -2.72 -9.38 11.60
CA ASP A 10 -1.48 -9.82 12.25
C ASP A 10 -0.26 -9.13 11.65
N GLN A 11 -0.29 -8.82 10.35
CA GLN A 11 0.76 -8.11 9.62
C GLN A 11 0.19 -7.13 8.60
N ARG A 12 0.89 -6.00 8.39
CA ARG A 12 0.47 -4.95 7.46
C ARG A 12 1.63 -4.55 6.56
N TYR A 13 1.39 -4.57 5.25
CA TYR A 13 2.33 -4.09 4.25
C TYR A 13 1.74 -2.89 3.50
N PHE A 14 2.57 -1.90 3.19
CA PHE A 14 2.16 -0.73 2.41
C PHE A 14 3.15 -0.46 1.27
N LEU A 15 2.67 -0.49 0.03
CA LEU A 15 3.48 -0.16 -1.14
C LEU A 15 3.58 1.35 -1.32
N LYS A 16 4.79 1.89 -1.16
CA LYS A 16 5.09 3.30 -1.37
C LYS A 16 5.62 3.51 -2.78
N LEU A 17 5.00 4.44 -3.49
CA LEU A 17 5.44 4.91 -4.79
C LEU A 17 5.74 6.41 -4.75
N PRO A 18 6.78 6.87 -5.47
CA PRO A 18 6.96 8.28 -5.80
C PRO A 18 5.78 8.80 -6.63
N TYR A 19 5.50 10.10 -6.51
CA TYR A 19 4.41 10.76 -7.22
C TYR A 19 4.49 10.55 -8.74
N GLU A 20 5.63 10.82 -9.35
CA GLU A 20 5.82 10.75 -10.80
C GLU A 20 5.52 9.34 -11.34
N ILE A 21 6.07 8.31 -10.69
CA ILE A 21 5.83 6.91 -11.07
C ILE A 21 4.36 6.52 -10.89
N CYS A 22 3.72 7.00 -9.82
CA CYS A 22 2.31 6.72 -9.58
C CYS A 22 1.40 7.41 -10.61
N LYS A 23 1.75 8.64 -11.03
CA LYS A 23 1.03 9.41 -12.05
C LYS A 23 1.19 8.77 -13.43
N GLU A 24 2.38 8.31 -13.78
CA GLU A 24 2.61 7.56 -15.02
C GLU A 24 1.74 6.28 -15.07
N ARG A 25 1.66 5.57 -13.94
CA ARG A 25 0.81 4.37 -13.77
C ARG A 25 -0.68 4.68 -13.69
N SER A 26 -1.10 5.94 -13.59
CA SER A 26 -2.51 6.35 -13.57
C SER A 26 -3.14 6.43 -14.97
N SER A 27 -2.44 5.97 -15.99
CA SER A 27 -2.95 5.79 -17.36
C SER A 27 -4.01 4.68 -17.49
N ARG A 28 -4.33 3.97 -16.40
CA ARG A 28 -5.40 2.97 -16.35
C ARG A 28 -6.75 3.63 -16.62
N VAL A 29 -7.54 3.02 -17.51
CA VAL A 29 -8.92 3.44 -17.76
C VAL A 29 -9.83 2.71 -16.77
N TYR A 30 -10.37 3.46 -15.80
CA TYR A 30 -11.38 2.94 -14.89
C TYR A 30 -12.75 2.88 -15.58
N VAL A 31 -13.58 1.93 -15.15
CA VAL A 31 -14.95 1.71 -15.63
C VAL A 31 -15.96 2.04 -14.52
N PRO A 32 -17.15 2.58 -14.84
CA PRO A 32 -17.68 2.78 -16.20
C PRO A 32 -17.19 4.04 -16.91
N TYR A 33 -16.57 5.00 -16.20
CA TYR A 33 -16.12 6.27 -16.78
C TYR A 33 -14.63 6.50 -16.53
N PRO A 34 -13.89 7.07 -17.51
CA PRO A 34 -12.49 7.43 -17.34
C PRO A 34 -12.32 8.57 -16.32
N ASP A 35 -11.13 8.67 -15.75
CA ASP A 35 -10.77 9.75 -14.83
C ASP A 35 -10.83 11.11 -15.54
N PRO A 36 -11.47 12.14 -14.95
CA PRO A 36 -11.52 13.47 -15.55
C PRO A 36 -10.14 14.15 -15.54
N PRO A 37 -9.91 15.16 -16.42
CA PRO A 37 -8.68 15.93 -16.40
C PRO A 37 -8.37 16.51 -15.02
N GLY A 38 -7.13 16.34 -14.55
CA GLY A 38 -6.69 16.83 -13.23
C GLY A 38 -7.12 15.97 -12.03
N TYR A 39 -7.86 14.87 -12.25
CA TYR A 39 -8.33 14.00 -11.17
C TYR A 39 -7.20 13.46 -10.28
N PHE A 40 -6.08 13.08 -10.90
CA PHE A 40 -4.95 12.53 -10.14
C PHE A 40 -4.40 13.53 -9.12
N ASP A 41 -4.14 14.76 -9.56
CA ASP A 41 -3.56 15.82 -8.73
C ASP A 41 -4.55 16.38 -7.72
N GLY A 42 -5.81 16.51 -8.13
CA GLY A 42 -6.87 17.06 -7.29
C GLY A 42 -7.44 16.09 -6.26
N TYR A 43 -7.37 14.78 -6.51
CA TYR A 43 -8.10 13.81 -5.70
C TYR A 43 -7.35 12.50 -5.44
N ALA A 44 -6.83 11.83 -6.47
CA ALA A 44 -6.26 10.50 -6.31
C ALA A 44 -4.92 10.49 -5.55
N TRP A 45 -4.19 11.61 -5.57
CA TRP A 45 -2.92 11.75 -4.86
C TRP A 45 -3.15 11.82 -3.33
N HIS A 46 -3.01 10.65 -2.70
CA HIS A 46 -3.50 10.32 -1.37
C HIS A 46 -2.63 10.83 -0.19
N LEU A 47 -2.02 12.02 -0.29
CA LEU A 47 -1.13 12.56 0.77
C LEU A 47 -1.79 12.60 2.15
N LYS A 48 -3.08 12.98 2.21
CA LYS A 48 -3.84 13.03 3.47
C LYS A 48 -4.00 11.64 4.09
N ASN A 49 -4.36 10.64 3.28
CA ASN A 49 -4.58 9.29 3.76
C ASN A 49 -3.25 8.64 4.20
N ARG A 50 -2.15 8.93 3.48
CA ARG A 50 -0.82 8.43 3.86
C ARG A 50 -0.41 8.91 5.25
N LYS A 51 -0.54 10.22 5.52
CA LYS A 51 -0.21 10.78 6.85
C LYS A 51 -1.06 10.15 7.95
N VAL A 52 -2.37 10.00 7.72
CA VAL A 52 -3.25 9.34 8.69
C VAL A 52 -2.81 7.91 8.95
N ILE A 53 -2.42 7.14 7.93
CA ILE A 53 -1.94 5.77 8.11
C ILE A 53 -0.63 5.76 8.92
N GLU A 54 0.34 6.59 8.55
CA GLU A 54 1.63 6.73 9.24
C GLU A 54 1.47 7.16 10.71
N GLU A 55 0.46 7.98 11.03
CA GLU A 55 0.21 8.50 12.39
C GLU A 55 -0.69 7.59 13.25
N THR A 56 -1.54 6.74 12.65
CA THR A 56 -2.60 6.02 13.38
C THR A 56 -2.48 4.51 13.37
N VAL A 57 -1.59 3.96 12.54
CA VAL A 57 -1.39 2.52 12.41
C VAL A 57 0.06 2.20 12.71
N ASN A 58 0.27 1.45 13.78
CA ASN A 58 1.59 0.94 14.14
C ASN A 58 1.91 -0.30 13.29
N ASP A 59 3.20 -0.66 13.23
CA ASP A 59 3.67 -1.94 12.69
C ASP A 59 3.31 -2.16 11.21
N ILE A 60 3.40 -1.10 10.41
CA ILE A 60 3.33 -1.21 8.95
C ILE A 60 4.74 -1.37 8.39
N VAL A 61 4.94 -2.43 7.61
CA VAL A 61 6.13 -2.60 6.78
C VAL A 61 5.93 -1.85 5.47
N PHE A 62 6.74 -0.80 5.25
CA PHE A 62 6.72 -0.04 4.00
C PHE A 62 7.60 -0.72 2.95
N LEU A 63 6.98 -1.05 1.81
CA LEU A 63 7.63 -1.67 0.67
C LEU A 63 7.82 -0.63 -0.44
N ASP A 64 8.95 -0.68 -1.14
CA ASP A 64 9.18 0.15 -2.31
C ASP A 64 8.46 -0.43 -3.54
N GLY A 65 7.35 0.18 -3.92
CA GLY A 65 6.52 -0.26 -5.05
C GLY A 65 7.15 -0.07 -6.43
N THR A 66 8.35 0.52 -6.52
CA THR A 66 9.12 0.60 -7.77
C THR A 66 9.90 -0.67 -8.06
N GLN A 67 10.07 -1.56 -7.07
CA GLN A 67 10.74 -2.85 -7.25
C GLN A 67 9.96 -3.79 -8.18
N LYS A 68 10.68 -4.79 -8.68
CA LYS A 68 10.09 -5.87 -9.49
C LYS A 68 9.11 -6.69 -8.67
N ILE A 69 8.10 -7.24 -9.34
CA ILE A 69 7.04 -8.03 -8.67
C ILE A 69 7.62 -9.27 -7.97
N GLU A 70 8.63 -9.91 -8.57
CA GLU A 70 9.28 -11.10 -8.00
C GLU A 70 10.00 -10.76 -6.69
N THR A 71 10.64 -9.59 -6.62
CA THR A 71 11.33 -9.12 -5.41
C THR A 71 10.36 -8.75 -4.31
N LEU A 72 9.26 -8.08 -4.65
CA LEU A 72 8.21 -7.77 -3.68
C LEU A 72 7.56 -9.05 -3.15
N LEU A 73 7.27 -9.99 -4.05
CA LEU A 73 6.67 -11.27 -3.69
C LEU A 73 7.58 -12.09 -2.77
N SER A 74 8.87 -12.22 -3.11
CA SER A 74 9.82 -12.98 -2.29
C SER A 74 10.01 -12.35 -0.91
N THR A 75 10.04 -11.02 -0.84
CA THR A 75 10.16 -10.28 0.42
C THR A 75 8.96 -10.54 1.33
N VAL A 76 7.74 -10.38 0.82
CA VAL A 76 6.52 -10.60 1.61
C VAL A 76 6.37 -12.07 2.00
N LEU A 77 6.69 -12.99 1.09
CA LEU A 77 6.58 -14.42 1.36
C LEU A 77 7.51 -14.87 2.49
N ALA A 78 8.77 -14.41 2.48
CA ALA A 78 9.73 -14.75 3.51
C ALA A 78 9.29 -14.24 4.89
N ASP A 79 8.81 -13.00 4.96
CA ASP A 79 8.32 -12.38 6.20
C ASP A 79 7.09 -13.14 6.75
N VAL A 80 6.11 -13.45 5.90
CA VAL A 80 4.94 -14.27 6.27
C VAL A 80 5.33 -15.66 6.77
N GLN A 81 6.30 -16.31 6.10
CA GLN A 81 6.78 -17.63 6.54
C GLN A 81 7.43 -17.57 7.92
N GLU A 82 8.25 -16.56 8.19
CA GLU A 82 8.89 -16.36 9.50
C GLU A 82 7.84 -16.17 10.60
N MET A 83 6.84 -15.31 10.37
CA MET A 83 5.75 -15.10 11.33
C MET A 83 4.99 -16.40 11.66
N LEU A 84 4.69 -17.21 10.65
CA LEU A 84 4.00 -18.49 10.84
C LEU A 84 4.87 -19.53 11.58
N MET A 85 6.20 -19.47 11.43
CA MET A 85 7.12 -20.35 12.17
C MET A 85 7.24 -19.96 13.65
N VAL A 86 7.22 -18.65 13.96
CA VAL A 86 7.28 -18.14 15.33
C VAL A 86 5.98 -18.41 16.09
N THR A 87 4.83 -18.36 15.42
CA THR A 87 3.50 -18.54 16.04
C THR A 87 3.19 -20.00 16.42
N GLN A 88 3.97 -20.97 15.93
CA GLN A 88 3.81 -22.40 16.28
C GLN A 88 4.62 -22.86 17.50
N ARG A 89 5.07 -21.93 18.36
CA ARG A 89 5.76 -22.22 19.63
C ARG A 89 4.95 -21.80 20.84
#